data_AF-A0A3B8W7C6-F1
#
_entry.id   AF-A0A3B8W7C6-F1
#
_cell.length_a   1.000
_cell.length_b   1.000
_cell.length_c   1.000
_cell.angle_alpha   90.00
_cell.angle_beta   90.00
_cell.angle_gamma   90.00
#
_symmetry.space_group_name_H-M   'P 1'
#
loop_
_entity.id
_entity.type
_entity.pdbx_description
1 polymer ?
#
loop_
_entity_poly.entity_id
_entity_poly.type
_entity_poly.pdbx_seq_one_letter_code
_entity_poly.pdbx_strand_id
1 'polypeptide(L)'
;LQASNTSLKNTIGGEVGTRELRMNYLHVPAALKLHVMDLSFFRLSMVASVNVDYLMSGQETISHFNSKLRYPAGVTVPTGPGYELTYDGVFVPEVANEVYVTKDKFKALTFSASVGFRADFDFNEDWSLNFDARGTFGITDPRSSDYINTLKNPTGGPDINGNPGAPDLYGQRRDIVASFYLGISRILKFKKEFVPRHTPKKNKADAPRPRNYSKKPSKR
;
A
#
# COMPACT_ATOMS: atom_id res chain seq x y z
N LEU A 1 1.57 12.65 -3.38
CA LEU A 1 2.04 12.23 -2.03
C LEU A 1 0.82 12.25 -1.13
N GLN A 2 0.52 11.11 -0.53
CA GLN A 2 -0.67 10.93 0.30
C GLN A 2 -0.22 10.29 1.60
N ALA A 3 -0.53 10.94 2.73
CA ALA A 3 -0.32 10.38 4.05
C ALA A 3 -1.64 9.79 4.52
N SER A 4 -1.62 8.55 4.98
CA SER A 4 -2.81 7.87 5.50
C SER A 4 -2.56 7.33 6.89
N ASN A 5 -3.56 7.46 7.75
CA ASN A 5 -3.55 6.86 9.08
C ASN A 5 -4.37 5.58 9.05
N THR A 6 -3.72 4.46 9.37
CA THR A 6 -4.30 3.11 9.29
C THR A 6 -4.59 2.60 10.69
N SER A 7 -5.80 2.08 10.94
CA SER A 7 -6.12 1.30 12.14
C SER A 7 -6.63 -0.07 11.71
N LEU A 8 -5.88 -1.13 12.04
CA LEU A 8 -6.30 -2.52 11.82
C LEU A 8 -6.57 -3.16 13.18
N LYS A 9 -7.75 -3.75 13.34
CA LYS A 9 -8.13 -4.48 14.54
C LYS A 9 -7.95 -5.98 14.31
N ASN A 10 -6.97 -6.60 14.97
CA ASN A 10 -6.80 -8.05 14.91
C ASN A 10 -7.62 -8.71 16.02
N THR A 11 -8.51 -9.65 15.65
CA THR A 11 -9.37 -10.41 16.58
C THR A 11 -8.97 -11.90 16.68
N ILE A 12 -7.92 -12.32 15.97
CA ILE A 12 -7.46 -13.72 15.97
C ILE A 12 -6.57 -13.92 17.20
N GLY A 13 -7.09 -14.57 18.25
CA GLY A 13 -6.25 -14.93 19.41
C GLY A 13 -6.97 -15.29 20.70
N GLY A 14 -8.27 -15.00 20.86
CA GLY A 14 -8.99 -15.35 22.08
C GLY A 14 -8.54 -14.58 23.34
N GLU A 15 -7.71 -13.55 23.18
CA GLU A 15 -7.46 -12.58 24.23
C GLU A 15 -8.73 -11.74 24.44
N VAL A 16 -9.15 -11.57 25.70
CA VAL A 16 -10.20 -10.62 26.08
C VAL A 16 -9.64 -9.21 25.92
N GLY A 17 -9.53 -8.73 24.69
CA GLY A 17 -8.84 -7.48 24.39
C GLY A 17 -8.88 -7.08 22.92
N THR A 18 -8.21 -5.97 22.60
CA THR A 18 -8.05 -5.48 21.24
C THR A 18 -6.58 -5.21 20.94
N ARG A 19 -6.08 -5.80 19.86
CA ARG A 19 -4.82 -5.43 19.25
C ARG A 19 -5.10 -4.46 18.11
N GLU A 20 -4.57 -3.25 18.23
CA GLU A 20 -4.71 -2.18 17.25
C GLU A 20 -3.36 -1.92 16.58
N LEU A 21 -3.30 -2.09 15.26
CA LEU A 21 -2.11 -1.79 14.46
C LEU A 21 -2.29 -0.41 13.81
N ARG A 22 -1.44 0.54 14.22
CA ARG A 22 -1.43 1.91 13.73
C ARG A 22 -0.23 2.14 12.83
N MET A 23 -0.48 2.28 11.53
CA MET A 23 0.57 2.51 10.52
C MET A 23 0.32 3.79 9.73
N ASN A 24 1.36 4.63 9.65
CA ASN A 24 1.40 5.80 8.80
C ASN A 24 2.43 5.60 7.70
N TYR A 25 1.93 5.51 6.47
CA TYR A 25 2.75 5.36 5.28
C TYR A 25 2.73 6.63 4.43
N LEU A 26 3.86 6.88 3.77
CA LEU A 26 3.95 7.77 2.64
C LEU A 26 3.78 6.96 1.35
N HIS A 27 2.70 7.21 0.62
CA HIS A 27 2.38 6.47 -0.59
C HIS A 27 2.87 7.17 -1.86
N VAL A 28 3.57 6.42 -2.71
CA VAL A 28 3.90 6.80 -4.08
C VAL A 28 3.19 5.84 -5.05
N PRO A 29 1.99 6.21 -5.55
CA PRO A 29 1.18 5.33 -6.37
C PRO A 29 1.58 5.39 -7.86
N ALA A 30 1.68 4.22 -8.49
CA ALA A 30 1.56 4.05 -9.94
C ALA A 30 0.16 3.51 -10.23
N ALA A 31 -0.71 4.33 -10.86
CA ALA A 31 -2.14 4.04 -10.97
C ALA A 31 -2.63 4.00 -12.42
N LEU A 32 -3.48 3.02 -12.71
CA LEU A 32 -4.32 2.94 -13.89
C LEU A 32 -5.72 3.48 -13.53
N LYS A 33 -6.19 4.46 -14.28
CA LYS A 33 -7.50 5.09 -14.11
C LYS A 33 -8.37 4.78 -15.33
N LEU A 34 -9.50 4.13 -15.10
CA LEU A 34 -10.51 3.84 -16.11
C LEU A 34 -11.71 4.73 -15.88
N HIS A 35 -12.00 5.62 -16.83
CA HIS A 35 -13.16 6.48 -16.79
C HIS A 35 -14.42 5.65 -17.10
N VAL A 36 -15.32 5.58 -16.11
CA VAL A 36 -16.61 4.89 -16.26
C VAL A 36 -17.70 5.88 -16.67
N MET A 37 -17.60 7.11 -16.16
CA MET A 37 -18.46 8.22 -16.56
C MET A 37 -17.64 9.49 -16.70
N ASP A 38 -17.83 10.20 -17.81
CA ASP A 38 -17.07 11.38 -18.19
C ASP A 38 -18.04 12.49 -18.63
N LEU A 39 -18.42 13.36 -17.70
CA LEU A 39 -19.20 14.57 -17.93
C LEU A 39 -18.30 15.80 -17.80
N SER A 40 -18.72 16.91 -18.39
CA SER A 40 -17.95 18.17 -18.39
C SER A 40 -17.64 18.74 -17.00
N PHE A 41 -18.45 18.40 -15.99
CA PHE A 41 -18.30 18.86 -14.61
C PHE A 41 -18.09 17.71 -13.62
N PHE A 42 -18.22 16.44 -14.05
CA PHE A 42 -18.16 15.29 -13.15
C PHE A 42 -17.58 14.06 -13.83
N ARG A 43 -16.59 13.44 -13.19
CA ARG A 43 -15.90 12.26 -13.71
C ARG A 43 -15.86 11.18 -12.65
N LEU A 44 -16.41 10.01 -12.98
CA LEU A 44 -16.32 8.83 -12.14
C LEU A 44 -15.34 7.85 -12.78
N SER A 45 -14.37 7.37 -12.01
CA SER A 45 -13.34 6.46 -12.48
C SER A 45 -13.10 5.32 -11.53
N MET A 46 -12.85 4.14 -12.08
CA MET A 46 -12.23 3.05 -11.33
C MET A 46 -10.73 3.24 -11.36
N VAL A 47 -10.08 3.04 -10.21
CA VAL A 47 -8.63 3.19 -10.06
C VAL A 47 -8.05 1.90 -9.51
N ALA A 48 -7.05 1.38 -10.20
CA ALA A 48 -6.18 0.32 -9.70
C ALA A 48 -4.76 0.87 -9.60
N SER A 49 -4.06 0.65 -8.49
CA SER A 49 -2.69 1.13 -8.33
C SER A 49 -1.80 0.11 -7.65
N VAL A 50 -0.51 0.20 -7.94
CA VAL A 50 0.56 -0.42 -7.16
C VAL A 50 1.34 0.71 -6.51
N ASN A 51 1.59 0.62 -5.21
CA ASN A 51 2.21 1.68 -4.45
C ASN A 51 3.52 1.21 -3.85
N VAL A 52 4.50 2.11 -3.83
CA VAL A 52 5.66 2.01 -2.96
C VAL A 52 5.36 2.80 -1.69
N ASP A 53 5.43 2.12 -0.56
CA ASP A 53 4.98 2.65 0.72
C ASP A 53 6.17 2.77 1.67
N TYR A 54 6.42 3.98 2.15
CA TYR A 54 7.47 4.24 3.13
C TYR A 54 6.87 4.47 4.52
N LEU A 55 7.24 3.65 5.52
CA LEU A 55 6.71 3.71 6.88
C LEU A 55 7.28 4.91 7.64
N MET A 56 6.45 5.93 7.84
CA MET A 56 6.81 7.12 8.60
C MET A 56 6.74 6.86 10.11
N SER A 57 5.66 6.23 10.56
CA SER A 57 5.50 5.78 11.94
C SER A 57 4.65 4.52 11.97
N GLY A 58 4.93 3.62 12.92
CA GLY A 58 4.19 2.37 13.06
C GLY A 58 4.26 1.87 14.48
N GLN A 59 3.14 1.42 15.02
CA GLN A 59 3.10 0.71 16.30
C GLN A 59 1.91 -0.23 16.34
N GLU A 60 2.05 -1.31 17.08
CA GLU A 60 0.94 -2.14 17.51
C GLU A 60 0.72 -1.92 19.00
N THR A 61 -0.52 -1.65 19.39
CA THR A 61 -0.92 -1.49 20.79
C THR A 61 -1.86 -2.59 21.21
N ILE A 62 -1.75 -3.01 22.48
CA ILE A 62 -2.65 -3.98 23.10
C ILE A 62 -3.46 -3.29 24.20
N SER A 63 -4.74 -3.64 24.28
CA SER A 63 -5.62 -3.27 25.40
C SER A 63 -6.44 -4.47 25.82
N HIS A 64 -6.51 -4.77 27.12
CA HIS A 64 -7.36 -5.81 27.69
C HIS A 64 -7.74 -5.48 29.12
N PHE A 65 -8.88 -6.00 29.57
CA PHE A 65 -9.29 -5.88 30.96
C PHE A 65 -8.53 -6.88 31.83
N ASN A 66 -8.50 -6.64 33.15
CA ASN A 66 -8.02 -7.63 34.10
C ASN A 66 -8.88 -8.90 33.95
N SER A 67 -8.24 -10.00 33.55
CA SER A 67 -8.92 -11.24 33.25
C SER A 67 -7.93 -12.41 33.26
N LYS A 68 -8.48 -13.62 33.16
CA LYS A 68 -7.69 -14.82 32.95
C LYS A 68 -7.57 -15.09 31.45
N LEU A 69 -6.36 -14.98 30.91
CA LEU A 69 -6.07 -15.21 29.50
C LEU A 69 -5.36 -16.55 29.30
N ARG A 70 -5.70 -17.22 28.20
CA ARG A 70 -4.98 -18.41 27.76
C ARG A 70 -4.03 -18.00 26.64
N TYR A 71 -2.73 -18.04 26.93
CA TYR A 71 -1.71 -17.82 25.93
C TYR A 71 -1.60 -19.04 25.02
N PRO A 72 -1.52 -18.85 23.68
CA PRO A 72 -1.27 -19.96 22.77
C PRO A 72 0.12 -20.55 23.02
N ALA A 73 0.29 -21.84 22.71
CA ALA A 73 1.57 -22.52 22.87
C ALA A 73 2.69 -21.81 22.09
N GLY A 74 3.86 -21.67 22.70
CA GLY A 74 5.01 -20.99 22.10
C GLY A 74 4.99 -19.46 22.20
N VAL A 75 3.99 -18.83 22.82
CA VAL A 75 4.03 -17.39 23.14
C VAL A 75 4.49 -17.17 24.57
N THR A 76 5.44 -16.25 24.75
CA THR A 76 6.00 -15.86 26.05
C THR A 76 4.95 -15.12 26.87
N VAL A 77 4.75 -15.59 28.09
CA VAL A 77 3.93 -14.89 29.08
C VAL A 77 4.76 -13.75 29.69
N PRO A 78 4.26 -12.51 29.75
CA PRO A 78 4.96 -11.42 30.42
C PRO A 78 5.18 -11.72 31.91
N THR A 79 6.36 -11.37 32.44
CA THR A 79 6.73 -11.55 33.86
C THR A 79 6.59 -10.26 34.68
N GLY A 80 5.81 -9.31 34.17
CA GLY A 80 5.59 -8.04 34.84
C GLY A 80 4.76 -8.19 36.13
N PRO A 81 4.71 -7.16 36.99
CA PRO A 81 3.85 -7.18 38.16
C PRO A 81 2.38 -7.39 37.75
N GLY A 82 1.66 -8.27 38.47
CA GLY A 82 0.26 -8.59 38.22
C GLY A 82 0.01 -9.75 37.24
N TYR A 83 1.07 -10.32 36.66
CA TYR A 83 0.96 -11.55 35.86
C TYR A 83 1.15 -12.78 36.76
N GLU A 84 0.12 -13.60 36.89
CA GLU A 84 0.17 -14.83 37.70
C GLU A 84 -0.15 -16.07 36.85
N LEU A 85 0.83 -16.98 36.75
CA LEU A 85 0.63 -18.26 36.07
C LEU A 85 -0.25 -19.19 36.92
N THR A 86 -1.25 -19.79 36.27
CA THR A 86 -2.15 -20.81 36.84
C THR A 86 -2.19 -22.04 35.94
N TYR A 87 -2.75 -23.15 36.43
CA TYR A 87 -2.72 -24.43 35.71
C TYR A 87 -3.41 -24.41 34.33
N ASP A 88 -4.38 -23.53 34.13
CA ASP A 88 -5.25 -23.40 32.96
C ASP A 88 -5.16 -22.04 32.26
N GLY A 89 -4.21 -21.18 32.65
CA GLY A 89 -4.01 -19.87 32.02
C GLY A 89 -3.16 -18.91 32.85
N VAL A 90 -3.25 -17.63 32.53
CA VAL A 90 -2.50 -16.56 33.18
C VAL A 90 -3.48 -15.47 33.59
N PHE A 91 -3.49 -15.09 34.86
CA PHE A 91 -4.14 -13.86 35.27
C PHE A 91 -3.29 -12.69 34.82
N VAL A 92 -3.89 -11.77 34.08
CA VAL A 92 -3.22 -10.58 33.55
C VAL A 92 -3.85 -9.32 34.14
N PRO A 93 -3.06 -8.27 34.40
CA PRO A 93 -3.60 -6.99 34.85
C PRO A 93 -4.42 -6.31 33.73
N GLU A 94 -5.14 -5.25 34.06
CA GLU A 94 -5.72 -4.39 33.04
C GLU A 94 -4.61 -3.61 32.32
N VAL A 95 -4.68 -3.58 30.99
CA VAL A 95 -3.73 -2.89 30.12
C VAL A 95 -4.52 -2.05 29.13
N ALA A 96 -4.13 -0.78 28.98
CA ALA A 96 -4.79 0.15 28.06
C ALA A 96 -3.76 0.84 27.15
N ASN A 97 -3.88 0.61 25.85
CA ASN A 97 -3.03 1.18 24.79
C ASN A 97 -1.52 0.97 25.02
N GLU A 98 -1.12 -0.14 25.63
CA GLU A 98 0.29 -0.44 25.83
C GLU A 98 0.94 -0.77 24.49
N VAL A 99 2.16 -0.26 24.27
CA VAL A 99 2.91 -0.51 23.05
C VAL A 99 3.42 -1.94 23.07
N TYR A 100 2.83 -2.77 22.22
CA TYR A 100 3.15 -4.19 22.09
C TYR A 100 4.23 -4.44 21.04
N VAL A 101 4.17 -3.75 19.89
CA VAL A 101 5.20 -3.81 18.85
C VAL A 101 5.56 -2.40 18.39
N THR A 102 6.86 -2.08 18.44
CA THR A 102 7.42 -0.79 18.02
C THR A 102 7.79 -0.76 16.53
N LYS A 103 7.96 0.45 15.99
CA LYS A 103 8.26 0.70 14.56
C LYS A 103 9.42 -0.14 14.00
N ASP A 104 10.47 -0.38 14.78
CA ASP A 104 11.68 -1.10 14.37
C ASP A 104 11.42 -2.57 13.98
N LYS A 105 10.28 -3.14 14.39
CA LYS A 105 9.87 -4.49 14.01
C LYS A 105 9.19 -4.55 12.64
N PHE A 106 9.02 -3.41 11.98
CA PHE A 106 8.40 -3.29 10.67
C PHE A 106 9.42 -2.81 9.62
N LYS A 107 9.20 -3.21 8.36
CA LYS A 107 9.99 -2.75 7.22
C LYS A 107 9.70 -1.29 6.98
N ALA A 108 10.76 -0.53 6.70
CA ALA A 108 10.62 0.86 6.28
C ALA A 108 9.99 0.99 4.89
N LEU A 109 10.23 0.03 3.99
CA LEU A 109 9.67 0.00 2.64
C LEU A 109 8.83 -1.25 2.44
N THR A 110 7.61 -1.04 1.95
CA THR A 110 6.65 -2.09 1.62
C THR A 110 5.96 -1.79 0.30
N PHE A 111 5.32 -2.80 -0.29
CA PHE A 111 4.54 -2.65 -1.51
C PHE A 111 3.08 -3.00 -1.23
N SER A 112 2.18 -2.18 -1.74
CA SER A 112 0.74 -2.44 -1.69
C SER A 112 0.12 -2.35 -3.07
N ALA A 113 -1.00 -3.05 -3.23
CA ALA A 113 -1.89 -2.88 -4.36
C ALA A 113 -3.18 -2.23 -3.85
N SER A 114 -3.72 -1.26 -4.57
CA SER A 114 -5.00 -0.64 -4.22
C SER A 114 -5.98 -0.73 -5.38
N VAL A 115 -7.25 -0.90 -5.06
CA VAL A 115 -8.36 -0.81 -6.01
C VAL A 115 -9.48 0.03 -5.41
N GLY A 116 -10.16 0.80 -6.23
CA GLY A 116 -11.18 1.71 -5.73
C GLY A 116 -11.85 2.55 -6.79
N PHE A 117 -12.57 3.55 -6.31
CA PHE A 117 -13.30 4.51 -7.12
C PHE A 117 -12.85 5.91 -6.79
N ARG A 118 -12.80 6.75 -7.82
CA ARG A 118 -12.51 8.15 -7.70
C ARG A 118 -13.57 8.96 -8.43
N ALA A 119 -14.14 9.93 -7.74
CA ALA A 119 -15.02 10.92 -8.30
C ALA A 119 -14.30 12.27 -8.31
N ASP A 120 -14.22 12.91 -9.47
CA ASP A 120 -13.71 14.27 -9.63
C ASP A 120 -14.86 15.18 -10.04
N PHE A 121 -15.06 16.29 -9.32
CA PHE A 121 -16.06 17.32 -9.58
C PHE A 121 -15.34 18.62 -9.95
N ASP A 122 -15.51 19.07 -11.18
CA ASP A 122 -14.80 20.23 -11.72
C ASP A 122 -15.64 21.49 -11.49
N PHE A 123 -15.11 22.44 -10.70
CA PHE A 123 -15.76 23.72 -10.47
C PHE A 123 -15.59 24.66 -11.66
N ASN A 124 -14.41 24.61 -12.27
CA ASN A 124 -14.02 25.34 -13.46
C ASN A 124 -12.86 24.58 -14.16
N GLU A 125 -12.28 25.18 -15.20
CA GLU A 125 -11.20 24.52 -15.95
C GLU A 125 -9.92 24.24 -15.15
N ASP A 126 -9.72 24.94 -14.03
CA ASP A 126 -8.49 24.91 -13.24
C ASP A 126 -8.64 24.15 -11.92
N TRP A 127 -9.85 24.06 -11.37
CA TRP A 127 -10.10 23.57 -10.01
C TRP A 127 -11.11 22.42 -9.98
N SER A 128 -10.74 21.40 -9.22
CA SER A 128 -11.53 20.19 -9.04
C SER A 128 -11.54 19.75 -7.58
N LEU A 129 -12.69 19.29 -7.11
CA LEU A 129 -12.82 18.53 -5.88
C LEU A 129 -12.75 17.05 -6.22
N ASN A 130 -11.93 16.29 -5.49
CA ASN A 130 -11.78 14.87 -5.68
C ASN A 130 -12.18 14.11 -4.42
N PHE A 131 -12.90 13.02 -4.65
CA PHE A 131 -13.27 12.01 -3.67
C PHE A 131 -12.64 10.70 -4.14
N ASP A 132 -11.88 10.04 -3.28
CA ASP A 132 -11.14 8.84 -3.64
C ASP A 132 -11.30 7.79 -2.52
N ALA A 133 -11.94 6.67 -2.84
CA ALA A 133 -12.19 5.58 -1.92
C ALA A 133 -11.49 4.33 -2.45
N ARG A 134 -10.55 3.77 -1.67
CA ARG A 134 -9.75 2.61 -2.07
C ARG A 134 -9.67 1.56 -0.98
N GLY A 135 -9.70 0.30 -1.37
CA GLY A 135 -9.13 -0.79 -0.59
C GLY A 135 -7.66 -0.95 -0.98
N THR A 136 -6.77 -0.97 0.00
CA THR A 136 -5.32 -1.16 -0.14
C THR A 136 -4.92 -2.47 0.53
N PHE A 137 -4.17 -3.29 -0.19
CA PHE A 137 -3.76 -4.63 0.21
C PHE A 137 -2.24 -4.68 0.24
N GLY A 138 -1.66 -5.04 1.38
CA GLY A 138 -0.23 -5.32 1.48
C GLY A 138 0.14 -6.55 0.64
N ILE A 139 1.13 -6.41 -0.25
CA ILE A 139 1.59 -7.51 -1.12
C ILE A 139 2.56 -8.42 -0.36
N THR A 140 3.34 -7.86 0.55
CA THR A 140 4.38 -8.54 1.33
C THR A 140 4.12 -8.40 2.83
N ASP A 141 4.65 -9.34 3.63
CA ASP A 141 4.65 -9.21 5.09
C ASP A 141 5.36 -7.90 5.51
N PRO A 142 4.68 -7.00 6.25
CA PRO A 142 5.22 -5.71 6.63
C PRO A 142 6.26 -5.82 7.76
N ARG A 143 6.37 -6.96 8.44
CA ARG A 143 7.36 -7.16 9.52
C ARG A 143 8.77 -7.30 8.96
N SER A 144 9.75 -6.84 9.74
CA SER A 144 11.17 -7.00 9.40
C SER A 144 11.58 -8.47 9.41
N SER A 145 12.59 -8.83 8.62
CA SER A 145 13.11 -10.20 8.59
C SER A 145 13.63 -10.65 9.96
N ASP A 146 14.25 -9.73 10.70
CA ASP A 146 14.77 -10.01 12.05
C ASP A 146 13.63 -10.34 13.01
N TYR A 147 12.54 -9.56 12.97
CA TYR A 147 11.38 -9.84 13.81
C TYR A 147 10.72 -11.17 13.42
N ILE A 148 10.57 -11.44 12.12
CA ILE A 148 10.08 -12.74 11.62
C ILE A 148 10.96 -13.89 12.12
N ASN A 149 12.28 -13.71 12.12
CA ASN A 149 13.20 -14.74 12.62
C ASN A 149 13.04 -14.96 14.13
N THR A 150 12.81 -13.91 14.94
CA THR A 150 12.48 -14.04 16.36
C THR A 150 11.17 -14.81 16.58
N LEU A 151 10.16 -14.59 15.74
CA LEU A 151 8.89 -15.32 15.83
C LEU A 151 9.02 -16.79 15.42
N LYS A 152 9.91 -17.11 14.48
CA LYS A 152 10.17 -18.49 14.02
C LYS A 152 11.09 -19.28 14.93
N ASN A 153 12.11 -18.61 15.46
CA ASN A 153 13.15 -19.19 16.30
C ASN A 153 13.17 -18.42 17.62
N PRO A 154 12.19 -18.68 18.51
CA PRO A 154 12.08 -17.99 19.77
C PRO A 154 13.32 -18.20 20.64
N THR A 155 13.78 -17.14 21.28
CA THR A 155 14.89 -17.14 22.25
C THR A 155 14.47 -16.53 23.60
N GLY A 156 13.16 -16.35 23.81
CA GLY A 156 12.61 -15.77 25.04
C GLY A 156 12.57 -16.74 26.22
N GLY A 157 11.98 -16.29 27.33
CA GLY A 157 11.73 -17.13 28.49
C GLY A 157 10.92 -18.38 28.11
N PRO A 158 11.13 -19.51 28.81
CA PRO A 158 10.45 -20.75 28.50
C PRO A 158 8.93 -20.65 28.69
N ASP A 159 8.17 -21.31 27.83
CA ASP A 159 6.73 -21.50 27.95
C ASP A 159 6.39 -22.52 29.07
N ILE A 160 5.10 -22.81 29.25
CA ILE A 160 4.61 -23.77 30.25
C ILE A 160 5.17 -25.20 30.06
N ASN A 161 5.71 -25.51 28.88
CA ASN A 161 6.31 -26.80 28.55
C ASN A 161 7.85 -26.75 28.50
N GLY A 162 8.48 -25.62 28.87
CA GLY A 162 9.94 -25.47 28.88
C GLY A 162 10.56 -25.09 27.52
N ASN A 163 9.76 -24.84 26.48
CA ASN A 163 10.27 -24.41 25.17
C ASN A 163 10.48 -22.90 25.14
N PRO A 164 11.50 -22.36 24.45
CA PRO A 164 11.66 -20.92 24.30
C PRO A 164 10.39 -20.27 23.72
N GLY A 165 9.86 -19.24 24.38
CA GLY A 165 8.70 -18.50 23.92
C GLY A 165 9.04 -17.38 22.92
N ALA A 166 8.13 -17.12 21.98
CA ALA A 166 8.15 -15.99 21.08
C ALA A 166 7.29 -14.84 21.66
N PRO A 167 7.60 -13.57 21.35
CA PRO A 167 6.74 -12.47 21.78
C PRO A 167 5.32 -12.57 21.22
N ASP A 168 5.12 -13.22 20.07
CA ASP A 168 3.83 -13.39 19.37
C ASP A 168 3.86 -14.66 18.48
N LEU A 169 2.71 -15.06 17.94
CA LEU A 169 2.65 -16.19 17.00
C LEU A 169 3.23 -15.85 15.62
N TYR A 170 3.99 -16.79 15.06
CA TYR A 170 4.32 -16.75 13.64
C TYR A 170 3.12 -17.17 12.78
N GLY A 171 2.75 -16.32 11.84
CA GLY A 171 1.68 -16.57 10.86
C GLY A 171 1.70 -15.51 9.77
N GLN A 172 1.15 -15.78 8.59
CA GLN A 172 1.06 -14.77 7.53
C GLN A 172 0.04 -13.70 7.93
N ARG A 173 0.51 -12.49 8.25
CA ARG A 173 -0.35 -11.32 8.41
C ARG A 173 -0.50 -10.66 7.05
N ARG A 174 -1.74 -10.52 6.57
CA ARG A 174 -2.05 -9.72 5.38
C ARG A 174 -2.86 -8.52 5.84
N ASP A 175 -2.30 -7.34 5.67
CA ASP A 175 -2.94 -6.11 6.05
C ASP A 175 -3.85 -5.65 4.90
N ILE A 176 -5.14 -5.50 5.21
CA ILE A 176 -6.16 -4.98 4.30
C ILE A 176 -6.70 -3.69 4.90
N VAL A 177 -6.46 -2.59 4.21
CA VAL A 177 -6.79 -1.25 4.68
C VAL A 177 -7.85 -0.65 3.77
N ALA A 178 -8.93 -0.15 4.36
CA ALA A 178 -9.83 0.75 3.65
C ALA A 178 -9.34 2.19 3.85
N SER A 179 -9.17 2.92 2.76
CA SER A 179 -8.72 4.32 2.75
C SER A 179 -9.74 5.19 2.03
N PHE A 180 -10.07 6.33 2.65
CA PHE A 180 -10.91 7.35 2.06
C PHE A 180 -10.16 8.68 2.04
N TYR A 181 -10.27 9.41 0.93
CA TYR A 181 -9.60 10.66 0.73
C TYR A 181 -10.53 11.69 0.09
N LEU A 182 -10.43 12.90 0.60
CA LEU A 182 -11.01 14.10 0.03
C LEU A 182 -9.86 15.05 -0.30
N GLY A 183 -9.85 15.62 -1.51
CA GLY A 183 -8.79 16.53 -1.91
C GLY A 183 -9.27 17.58 -2.89
N ILE A 184 -8.54 18.68 -2.95
CA ILE A 184 -8.70 19.72 -3.98
C ILE A 184 -7.50 19.62 -4.91
N SER A 185 -7.75 19.54 -6.22
CA SER A 185 -6.70 19.45 -7.23
C SER A 185 -6.78 20.60 -8.23
N ARG A 186 -5.62 21.18 -8.54
CA ARG A 186 -5.46 22.13 -9.65
C ARG A 186 -5.03 21.39 -10.91
N ILE A 187 -5.73 21.60 -12.01
CA ILE A 187 -5.40 21.00 -13.30
C ILE A 187 -4.35 21.88 -14.00
N LEU A 188 -3.16 21.33 -14.26
CA LEU A 188 -2.11 22.02 -15.03
C LEU A 188 -2.13 21.49 -16.47
N LYS A 189 -2.67 22.28 -17.42
CA LYS A 189 -2.69 21.93 -18.85
C LYS A 189 -1.40 22.40 -19.52
N PHE A 190 -0.45 21.50 -19.74
CA PHE A 190 0.69 21.77 -20.63
C PHE A 190 0.25 21.50 -22.07
N LYS A 191 -0.31 22.50 -22.75
CA LYS A 191 -0.54 22.41 -24.20
C LYS A 191 0.84 22.38 -24.88
N LYS A 192 1.22 21.24 -25.45
CA LYS A 192 2.34 21.19 -26.39
C LYS A 192 1.86 21.92 -27.65
N GLU A 193 2.43 23.08 -27.95
CA GLU A 193 2.16 23.75 -29.22
C GLU A 193 2.43 22.76 -30.34
N PHE A 194 1.42 22.55 -31.19
CA PHE A 194 1.54 21.73 -32.37
C PHE A 194 2.56 22.40 -33.28
N VAL A 195 3.78 21.88 -33.35
CA VAL A 195 4.75 22.27 -34.38
C VAL A 195 4.39 21.48 -35.64
N PRO A 196 3.83 22.13 -36.69
CA PRO A 196 3.55 21.43 -37.93
C PRO A 196 4.87 20.86 -38.48
N ARG A 197 4.89 19.56 -38.81
CA ARG A 197 5.98 18.98 -39.59
C ARG A 197 6.04 19.72 -40.93
N HIS A 198 6.98 20.64 -41.08
CA HIS A 198 7.36 21.15 -42.38
C HIS A 198 8.03 20.01 -43.14
N THR A 199 7.27 19.31 -43.98
CA THR A 199 7.84 18.49 -45.04
C THR A 199 8.60 19.45 -45.96
N PRO A 200 9.93 19.35 -46.10
CA PRO A 200 10.64 20.21 -47.05
C PRO A 200 10.08 19.92 -48.44
N LYS A 201 9.62 20.96 -49.14
CA LYS A 201 9.27 20.83 -50.57
C LYS A 201 10.52 20.33 -51.28
N LYS A 202 10.51 19.07 -51.74
CA LYS A 202 11.52 18.58 -52.67
C LYS A 202 11.55 19.53 -53.87
N ASN A 203 12.69 20.18 -54.10
CA ASN A 203 12.89 20.97 -55.29
C ASN A 203 12.67 20.06 -56.52
N LYS A 204 11.87 20.52 -57.49
CA LYS A 204 11.61 19.81 -58.75
C LYS A 204 12.89 19.55 -59.58
N ALA A 205 14.04 20.04 -59.14
CA ALA A 205 15.34 19.84 -59.76
C ALA A 205 15.89 18.40 -59.60
N ASP A 206 15.42 17.63 -58.61
CA ASP A 206 15.86 16.24 -58.37
C ASP A 206 14.96 15.18 -59.02
N ALA A 207 14.07 15.59 -59.93
CA ALA A 207 13.33 14.62 -60.74
C ALA A 207 14.30 13.98 -61.76
N PRO A 208 14.45 12.64 -61.78
CA PRO A 208 15.31 11.98 -62.75
C PRO A 208 14.85 12.31 -64.17
N ARG A 209 15.78 12.83 -65.00
CA ARG A 209 15.50 13.17 -66.39
C ARG A 209 15.05 11.92 -67.16
N PRO A 210 14.01 11.99 -68.01
CA PRO A 210 13.57 10.85 -68.79
C PRO A 210 14.68 10.40 -69.75
N ARG A 211 14.99 9.10 -69.76
CA ARG A 211 15.93 8.49 -70.71
C ARG A 211 15.32 8.54 -72.11
N ASN A 212 15.94 9.30 -73.01
CA ASN A 212 15.62 9.25 -74.44
C ASN A 212 16.02 7.88 -75.00
N TYR A 213 15.04 7.05 -75.35
CA TYR A 213 15.28 5.86 -76.15
C TYR A 213 15.47 6.27 -77.62
N SER A 214 16.73 6.21 -78.08
CA SER A 214 17.04 6.29 -79.51
C SER A 214 16.53 5.04 -80.21
N LYS A 215 15.55 5.18 -81.10
CA LYS A 215 15.14 4.14 -82.06
C LYS A 215 16.28 3.93 -83.05
N LYS A 216 16.94 2.76 -83.00
CA LYS A 216 17.83 2.33 -84.09
C LYS A 216 16.99 2.07 -85.36
N PRO A 217 17.39 2.59 -86.54
CA PRO A 217 16.74 2.22 -87.79
C PRO A 217 17.12 0.79 -88.18
N SER A 218 16.14 0.02 -88.66
CA SER A 218 16.37 -1.30 -89.23
C SER A 218 17.18 -1.17 -90.52
N LYS A 219 18.17 -2.08 -90.70
CA LYS A 219 18.78 -2.29 -92.01
C LYS A 219 17.93 -3.33 -92.77
N ARG A 220 17.83 -3.06 -94.08
CA ARG A 220 17.11 -3.79 -95.14
C ARG A 220 17.26 -5.29 -95.07
#